data_AF-A0A535P9H7-F1
#
_entry.id   AF-A0A535P9H7-F1
#
_cell.length_a   1.000
_cell.length_b   1.000
_cell.length_c   1.000
_cell.angle_alpha   90.00
_cell.angle_beta   90.00
_cell.angle_gamma   90.00
#
_symmetry.space_group_name_H-M   'P 1'
#
loop_
_entity.id
_entity.type
_entity.pdbx_description
1 polymer ?
#
loop_
_entity_poly.entity_id
_entity_poly.type
_entity_poly.pdbx_seq_one_letter_code
_entity_poly.pdbx_strand_id
1 'polypeptide(L)'
;MQPVGPIMVLDLFPQERKQLLELFSDLSEEDWDAPTVCQGWTVKDIGLHLLGDDIGYLSGRRDHFSNPFFRNKDMHAWESLVKNLNEANELWVKAAERISPKLLSDLLALTGKQLYEYMQSLDPMAINGVVSWAGPDPAPMWLDSAREYTERWLHQQQIRDAVNKPGLK
;
A
#
# COMPACT_ATOMS: atom_id res chain seq x y z
N MET A 1 28.25 -8.07 -8.69
CA MET A 1 26.83 -8.43 -8.92
C MET A 1 26.41 -7.84 -10.25
N GLN A 2 25.68 -8.58 -11.09
CA GLN A 2 25.05 -7.98 -12.26
C GLN A 2 23.94 -7.02 -11.80
N PRO A 3 23.78 -5.85 -12.45
CA PRO A 3 22.63 -4.99 -12.19
C PRO A 3 21.35 -5.78 -12.48
N VAL A 4 20.41 -5.75 -11.54
CA VAL A 4 19.09 -6.32 -11.77
C VAL A 4 18.41 -5.49 -12.87
N GLY A 5 17.98 -6.16 -13.94
CA GLY A 5 17.20 -5.51 -14.98
C GLY A 5 15.81 -5.09 -14.48
N PRO A 6 15.05 -4.29 -15.25
CA PRO A 6 13.71 -3.87 -14.86
C PRO A 6 12.79 -5.05 -14.55
N ILE A 7 12.10 -4.99 -13.40
CA ILE A 7 11.08 -5.97 -13.02
C ILE A 7 9.70 -5.35 -13.27
N MET A 8 9.02 -5.84 -14.31
CA MET A 8 7.73 -5.32 -14.73
C MET A 8 6.61 -6.04 -13.99
N VAL A 9 6.03 -5.39 -12.98
CA VAL A 9 4.97 -5.97 -12.11
C VAL A 9 3.60 -5.34 -12.31
N LEU A 10 3.48 -4.31 -13.16
CA LEU A 10 2.25 -3.51 -13.27
C LEU A 10 1.02 -4.38 -13.62
N ASP A 11 1.19 -5.37 -14.50
CA ASP A 11 0.11 -6.27 -14.92
C ASP A 11 -0.40 -7.19 -13.79
N LEU A 12 0.31 -7.26 -12.66
CA LEU A 12 -0.08 -8.05 -11.49
C LEU A 12 -1.04 -7.29 -10.55
N PHE A 13 -1.09 -5.96 -10.61
CA PHE A 13 -1.92 -5.14 -9.71
C PHE A 13 -3.42 -5.47 -9.79
N PRO A 14 -4.04 -5.64 -10.98
CA PRO A 14 -5.46 -6.00 -11.06
C PRO A 14 -5.76 -7.35 -10.38
N GLN A 15 -4.87 -8.33 -10.54
CA GLN A 15 -5.04 -9.66 -9.97
C GLN A 15 -4.77 -9.67 -8.45
N GLU A 16 -3.81 -8.88 -7.98
CA GLU A 16 -3.60 -8.62 -6.55
C GLU A 16 -4.86 -8.06 -5.91
N ARG A 17 -5.41 -6.95 -6.47
CA ARG A 17 -6.60 -6.30 -5.92
C ARG A 17 -7.81 -7.22 -5.93
N LYS A 18 -8.01 -7.99 -7.00
CA LYS A 18 -9.08 -8.97 -7.10
C LYS A 18 -8.99 -10.00 -5.97
N GLN A 19 -7.81 -10.57 -5.73
CA GLN A 19 -7.62 -11.58 -4.69
C GLN A 19 -7.78 -11.04 -3.27
N LEU A 20 -7.47 -9.76 -3.04
CA LEU A 20 -7.78 -9.08 -1.77
C LEU A 20 -9.29 -8.99 -1.54
N LEU A 21 -10.03 -8.56 -2.57
CA LEU A 21 -11.48 -8.38 -2.47
C LEU A 21 -12.23 -9.72 -2.34
N GLU A 22 -11.76 -10.76 -3.04
CA GLU A 22 -12.27 -12.13 -2.88
C GLU A 22 -12.00 -12.66 -1.47
N LEU A 23 -10.80 -12.41 -0.91
CA LEU A 23 -10.50 -12.74 0.47
C LEU A 23 -11.46 -12.03 1.43
N PHE A 24 -11.66 -10.72 1.27
CA PHE A 24 -12.56 -9.92 2.09
C PHE A 24 -14.02 -10.38 2.02
N SER A 25 -14.49 -10.87 0.87
CA SER A 25 -15.85 -11.42 0.77
C SER A 25 -16.05 -12.73 1.52
N ASP A 26 -14.97 -13.45 1.82
CA ASP A 26 -14.98 -14.73 2.53
C ASP A 26 -14.77 -14.59 4.04
N LEU A 27 -14.52 -13.38 4.55
CA LEU A 27 -14.28 -13.12 5.97
C LEU A 27 -15.60 -13.04 6.75
N SER A 28 -15.64 -13.68 7.90
CA SER A 28 -16.68 -13.48 8.92
C SER A 28 -16.49 -12.14 9.64
N GLU A 29 -17.48 -11.73 10.44
CA GLU A 29 -17.35 -10.53 11.28
C GLU A 29 -16.19 -10.66 12.29
N GLU A 30 -15.98 -11.84 12.87
CA GLU A 30 -14.88 -12.10 13.81
C GLU A 30 -13.51 -12.07 13.14
N ASP A 31 -13.41 -12.51 11.87
CA ASP A 31 -12.15 -12.50 11.11
C ASP A 31 -11.62 -11.07 10.90
N TRP A 32 -12.50 -10.07 10.78
CA TRP A 32 -12.10 -8.68 10.62
C TRP A 32 -11.37 -8.12 11.85
N ASP A 33 -11.72 -8.61 13.03
CA ASP A 33 -11.13 -8.21 14.31
C ASP A 33 -9.94 -9.10 14.72
N ALA A 34 -9.58 -10.11 13.90
CA ALA A 34 -8.47 -11.01 14.18
C ALA A 34 -7.14 -10.23 14.27
N PRO A 35 -6.31 -10.49 15.29
CA PRO A 35 -5.02 -9.82 15.44
C PRO A 35 -4.05 -10.30 14.36
N THR A 36 -3.18 -9.41 13.91
CA THR A 36 -2.18 -9.69 12.88
C THR A 36 -0.77 -9.70 13.46
N VAL A 37 0.22 -10.06 12.63
CA VAL A 37 1.64 -9.95 12.99
C VAL A 37 2.09 -8.49 13.17
N CYS A 38 1.34 -7.53 12.63
CA CYS A 38 1.51 -6.11 12.91
C CYS A 38 0.89 -5.82 14.29
N GLN A 39 1.73 -5.75 15.32
CA GLN A 39 1.27 -5.63 16.70
C GLN A 39 0.31 -4.45 16.88
N GLY A 40 -0.89 -4.73 17.40
CA GLY A 40 -1.93 -3.74 17.63
C GLY A 40 -2.88 -3.51 16.45
N TRP A 41 -2.62 -4.11 15.29
CA TRP A 41 -3.48 -4.01 14.12
C TRP A 41 -4.26 -5.30 13.87
N THR A 42 -5.55 -5.13 13.66
CA THR A 42 -6.48 -6.17 13.19
C THR A 42 -6.39 -6.36 11.68
N VAL A 43 -7.06 -7.39 11.15
CA VAL A 43 -7.23 -7.57 9.70
C VAL A 43 -7.84 -6.33 9.05
N LYS A 44 -8.85 -5.74 9.70
CA LYS A 44 -9.47 -4.49 9.22
C LYS A 44 -8.47 -3.35 9.15
N ASP A 45 -7.59 -3.22 10.15
CA ASP A 45 -6.60 -2.14 10.19
C ASP A 45 -5.58 -2.25 9.05
N ILE A 46 -5.13 -3.47 8.71
CA ILE A 46 -4.30 -3.68 7.51
C ILE A 46 -5.07 -3.28 6.24
N GLY A 47 -6.36 -3.61 6.14
CA GLY A 47 -7.20 -3.16 5.03
C GLY A 47 -7.30 -1.63 4.94
N LEU A 48 -7.44 -0.94 6.08
CA LEU A 48 -7.46 0.52 6.16
C LEU A 48 -6.10 1.12 5.76
N HIS A 49 -5.00 0.51 6.17
CA HIS A 49 -3.64 0.90 5.76
C HIS A 49 -3.48 0.84 4.24
N LEU A 50 -3.88 -0.27 3.60
CA LEU A 50 -3.84 -0.42 2.14
C LEU A 50 -4.69 0.64 1.41
N LEU A 51 -5.83 1.03 1.99
CA LEU A 51 -6.64 2.14 1.46
C LEU A 51 -5.90 3.48 1.61
N GLY A 52 -5.19 3.68 2.73
CA GLY A 52 -4.36 4.86 2.98
C GLY A 52 -3.23 5.00 1.95
N ASP A 53 -2.58 3.90 1.61
CA ASP A 53 -1.56 3.85 0.55
C ASP A 53 -2.13 4.30 -0.80
N ASP A 54 -3.26 3.73 -1.22
CA ASP A 54 -3.91 4.11 -2.48
C ASP A 54 -4.26 5.62 -2.50
N ILE A 55 -4.87 6.14 -1.42
CA ILE A 55 -5.26 7.54 -1.32
C ILE A 55 -4.05 8.46 -1.33
N GLY A 56 -3.01 8.11 -0.58
CA GLY A 56 -1.76 8.87 -0.52
C GLY A 56 -1.06 8.91 -1.87
N TYR A 57 -1.01 7.77 -2.57
CA TYR A 57 -0.41 7.68 -3.89
C TYR A 57 -1.19 8.49 -4.93
N LEU A 58 -2.51 8.32 -5.01
CA LEU A 58 -3.35 9.07 -5.94
C LEU A 58 -3.31 10.57 -5.65
N SER A 59 -3.50 10.97 -4.40
CA SER A 59 -3.51 12.40 -4.03
C SER A 59 -2.14 13.05 -4.28
N GLY A 60 -1.06 12.40 -3.87
CA GLY A 60 0.29 12.96 -3.97
C GLY A 60 0.87 12.90 -5.38
N ARG A 61 0.73 11.74 -6.04
CA ARG A 61 1.38 11.48 -7.33
C ARG A 61 0.51 11.91 -8.50
N ARG A 62 -0.72 11.40 -8.59
CA ARG A 62 -1.63 11.70 -9.71
C ARG A 62 -2.15 13.14 -9.63
N ASP A 63 -2.54 13.57 -8.43
CA ASP A 63 -3.22 14.87 -8.25
C ASP A 63 -2.27 15.98 -7.80
N HIS A 64 -0.99 15.66 -7.58
CA HIS A 64 0.07 16.59 -7.15
C HIS A 64 -0.25 17.36 -5.85
N PHE A 65 -1.06 16.76 -4.96
CA PHE A 65 -1.44 17.37 -3.69
C PHE A 65 -0.38 17.12 -2.62
N SER A 66 0.15 18.20 -2.03
CA SER A 66 1.12 18.12 -0.93
C SER A 66 0.43 17.76 0.39
N ASN A 67 0.67 16.54 0.87
CA ASN A 67 0.15 16.05 2.15
C ASN A 67 0.64 16.96 3.31
N PRO A 68 -0.27 17.68 4.00
CA PRO A 68 0.09 18.60 5.06
C PRO A 68 0.83 17.96 6.24
N PHE A 69 0.62 16.67 6.49
CA PHE A 69 1.26 15.95 7.60
C PHE A 69 2.78 16.01 7.53
N PHE A 70 3.36 15.95 6.32
CA PHE A 70 4.80 15.87 6.12
C PHE A 70 5.51 17.22 5.96
N ARG A 71 4.80 18.36 5.88
CA ARG A 71 5.39 19.67 5.50
C ARG A 71 6.59 20.12 6.35
N ASN A 72 6.59 19.77 7.64
CA ASN A 72 7.62 20.18 8.60
C ASN A 72 8.34 18.98 9.21
N LYS A 73 8.34 17.84 8.51
CA LYS A 73 8.94 16.59 8.96
C LYS A 73 10.19 16.30 8.13
N ASP A 74 11.24 15.83 8.78
CA ASP A 74 12.42 15.30 8.11
C ASP A 74 12.11 13.94 7.49
N MET A 75 12.19 13.87 6.17
CA MET A 75 11.97 12.65 5.38
C MET A 75 13.27 12.11 4.78
N HIS A 76 14.42 12.71 5.10
CA HIS A 76 15.72 12.34 4.53
C HIS A 76 16.52 11.43 5.45
N ALA A 77 16.53 11.69 6.77
CA ALA A 77 17.18 10.77 7.71
C ALA A 77 16.32 9.51 7.89
N TRP A 78 16.95 8.33 7.80
CA TRP A 78 16.24 7.05 7.89
C TRP A 78 15.38 6.91 9.15
N GLU A 79 15.93 7.26 10.32
CA GLU A 79 15.19 7.19 11.59
C GLU A 79 13.98 8.13 11.61
N SER A 80 14.15 9.36 11.14
CA SER A 80 13.07 10.34 11.01
C SER A 80 12.01 9.86 10.01
N LEU A 81 12.42 9.33 8.85
CA LEU A 81 11.54 8.81 7.82
C LEU A 81 10.66 7.68 8.37
N VAL A 82 11.26 6.64 8.96
CA VAL A 82 10.54 5.50 9.52
C VAL A 82 9.56 5.96 10.61
N LYS A 83 10.03 6.81 11.52
CA LYS A 83 9.16 7.37 12.57
C LYS A 83 7.98 8.14 11.99
N ASN A 84 8.22 9.02 11.03
CA ASN A 84 7.18 9.88 10.45
C ASN A 84 6.17 9.08 9.62
N LEU A 85 6.60 8.04 8.90
CA LEU A 85 5.71 7.13 8.18
C LEU A 85 4.84 6.33 9.15
N ASN A 86 5.43 5.76 10.21
CA ASN A 86 4.65 5.03 11.22
C ASN A 86 3.61 5.93 11.89
N GLU A 87 3.98 7.16 12.29
CA GLU A 87 3.03 8.12 12.86
C GLU A 87 1.90 8.49 11.87
N ALA A 88 2.20 8.63 10.57
CA ALA A 88 1.20 8.92 9.56
C ALA A 88 0.21 7.75 9.39
N ASN A 89 0.72 6.52 9.32
CA ASN A 89 -0.07 5.31 9.15
C ASN A 89 -0.96 5.06 10.36
N GLU A 90 -0.42 5.15 11.57
CA GLU A 90 -1.18 5.04 12.82
C GLU A 90 -2.29 6.09 12.91
N LEU A 91 -2.00 7.34 12.56
CA LEU A 91 -3.00 8.40 12.55
C LEU A 91 -4.11 8.13 11.53
N TRP A 92 -3.76 7.66 10.34
CA TRP A 92 -4.70 7.32 9.29
C TRP A 92 -5.62 6.16 9.71
N VAL A 93 -5.04 5.03 10.12
CA VAL A 93 -5.79 3.85 10.54
C VAL A 93 -6.77 4.22 11.65
N LYS A 94 -6.29 4.88 12.69
CA LYS A 94 -7.13 5.35 13.81
C LYS A 94 -8.27 6.27 13.36
N ALA A 95 -8.00 7.20 12.46
CA ALA A 95 -9.05 8.10 11.95
C ALA A 95 -10.07 7.36 11.06
N ALA A 96 -9.62 6.32 10.36
CA ALA A 96 -10.39 5.56 9.39
C ALA A 96 -11.15 4.36 10.00
N GLU A 97 -10.96 4.02 11.28
CA GLU A 97 -11.65 2.93 12.00
C GLU A 97 -13.18 2.96 11.82
N ARG A 98 -13.78 4.14 11.64
CA ARG A 98 -15.22 4.32 11.41
C ARG A 98 -15.73 3.81 10.06
N ILE A 99 -14.84 3.44 9.14
CA ILE A 99 -15.19 2.86 7.85
C ILE A 99 -15.56 1.39 8.08
N SER A 100 -16.75 1.00 7.63
CA SER A 100 -17.19 -0.40 7.75
C SER A 100 -16.44 -1.30 6.76
N PRO A 101 -16.28 -2.62 7.04
CA PRO A 101 -15.60 -3.53 6.13
C PRO A 101 -16.15 -3.55 4.70
N LYS A 102 -17.48 -3.41 4.56
CA LYS A 102 -18.12 -3.33 3.24
C LYS A 102 -17.72 -2.06 2.49
N LEU A 103 -17.78 -0.90 3.15
CA LEU A 103 -17.37 0.37 2.55
C LEU A 103 -15.87 0.39 2.23
N LEU A 104 -15.04 -0.19 3.12
CA LEU A 104 -13.61 -0.35 2.88
C LEU A 104 -13.35 -1.15 1.60
N SER A 105 -14.03 -2.27 1.41
CA SER A 105 -13.92 -3.08 0.20
C SER A 105 -14.34 -2.32 -1.06
N ASP A 106 -15.43 -1.55 -0.98
CA ASP A 106 -15.93 -0.75 -2.11
C ASP A 106 -14.94 0.38 -2.46
N LEU A 107 -14.36 1.05 -1.45
CA LEU A 107 -13.35 2.09 -1.64
C LEU A 107 -12.06 1.52 -2.21
N LEU A 108 -11.58 0.38 -1.73
CA LEU A 108 -10.44 -0.32 -2.31
C LEU A 108 -10.72 -0.73 -3.76
N ALA A 109 -11.89 -1.24 -4.10
CA ALA A 109 -12.20 -1.55 -5.49
C ALA A 109 -12.09 -0.30 -6.39
N LEU A 110 -12.59 0.84 -5.92
CA LEU A 110 -12.54 2.12 -6.63
C LEU A 110 -11.10 2.64 -6.77
N THR A 111 -10.36 2.75 -5.66
CA THR A 111 -9.02 3.35 -5.65
C THR A 111 -8.01 2.45 -6.34
N GLY A 112 -8.14 1.13 -6.24
CA GLY A 112 -7.28 0.17 -6.93
C GLY A 112 -7.36 0.29 -8.45
N LYS A 113 -8.57 0.48 -8.99
CA LYS A 113 -8.77 0.74 -10.42
C LYS A 113 -8.10 2.05 -10.85
N GLN A 114 -8.31 3.12 -10.09
CA GLN A 114 -7.71 4.42 -10.39
C GLN A 114 -6.17 4.40 -10.29
N LEU A 115 -5.63 3.69 -9.30
CA LEU A 115 -4.19 3.51 -9.12
C LEU A 115 -3.58 2.80 -10.32
N TYR A 116 -4.17 1.67 -10.73
CA TYR A 116 -3.71 0.91 -11.88
C TYR A 116 -3.75 1.74 -13.17
N GLU A 117 -4.87 2.42 -13.44
CA GLU A 117 -5.01 3.29 -14.62
C GLU A 117 -3.96 4.42 -14.62
N TYR A 118 -3.69 5.02 -13.46
CA TYR A 118 -2.66 6.04 -13.33
C TYR A 118 -1.26 5.47 -13.58
N MET A 119 -0.89 4.37 -12.93
CA MET A 119 0.43 3.75 -13.11
C MET A 119 0.65 3.29 -14.56
N GLN A 120 -0.40 2.80 -15.24
CA GLN A 120 -0.35 2.42 -16.65
C GLN A 120 -0.08 3.60 -17.60
N SER A 121 -0.42 4.82 -17.18
CA SER A 121 -0.14 6.03 -17.97
C SER A 121 1.32 6.50 -17.89
N LEU A 122 2.12 5.94 -16.97
CA LEU A 122 3.50 6.36 -16.72
C LEU A 122 4.50 5.55 -17.56
N ASP A 123 5.61 6.18 -17.96
CA ASP A 123 6.75 5.48 -18.55
C ASP A 123 7.52 4.72 -17.45
N PRO A 124 7.60 3.37 -17.51
CA PRO A 124 8.31 2.56 -16.50
C PRO A 124 9.79 2.90 -16.37
N MET A 125 10.41 3.47 -17.41
CA MET A 125 11.83 3.82 -17.42
C MET A 125 12.10 5.26 -16.98
N ALA A 126 11.06 6.09 -16.82
CA ALA A 126 11.22 7.46 -16.38
C ALA A 126 11.74 7.51 -14.93
N ILE A 127 12.66 8.43 -14.67
CA ILE A 127 13.14 8.72 -13.33
C ILE A 127 12.03 9.41 -12.53
N ASN A 128 11.82 8.92 -11.31
CA ASN A 128 10.72 9.29 -10.44
C ASN A 128 11.25 9.82 -9.09
N GLY A 129 10.50 9.63 -8.00
CA GLY A 129 10.93 9.96 -6.64
C GLY A 129 11.95 8.96 -6.07
N VAL A 130 12.39 9.24 -4.85
CA VAL A 130 13.28 8.35 -4.09
C VAL A 130 12.50 7.15 -3.58
N VAL A 131 13.06 5.95 -3.78
CA VAL A 131 12.60 4.72 -3.12
C VAL A 131 13.58 4.46 -1.98
N SER A 132 13.21 4.86 -0.76
CA SER A 132 14.12 5.06 0.37
C SER A 132 14.96 3.84 0.77
N TRP A 133 14.44 2.62 0.58
CA TRP A 133 15.18 1.39 0.88
C TRP A 133 16.12 0.96 -0.26
N ALA A 134 15.90 1.45 -1.48
CA ALA A 134 16.76 1.15 -2.64
C ALA A 134 18.00 2.05 -2.69
N GLY A 135 17.89 3.28 -2.17
CA GLY A 135 19.00 4.23 -2.09
C GLY A 135 18.54 5.68 -1.95
N PRO A 136 19.49 6.62 -1.83
CA PRO A 136 19.18 8.04 -1.70
C PRO A 136 18.80 8.71 -3.03
N ASP A 137 19.11 8.07 -4.16
CA ASP A 137 18.91 8.63 -5.49
C ASP A 137 17.49 8.38 -6.01
N PRO A 138 16.96 9.28 -6.86
CA PRO A 138 15.74 9.05 -7.62
C PRO A 138 15.74 7.69 -8.33
N ALA A 139 14.67 6.93 -8.15
CA ALA A 139 14.51 5.60 -8.75
C ALA A 139 13.68 5.67 -10.03
N PRO A 140 13.88 4.75 -10.98
CA PRO A 140 12.99 4.60 -12.12
C PRO A 140 11.59 4.13 -11.67
N MET A 141 10.58 4.49 -12.45
CA MET A 141 9.18 4.18 -12.17
C MET A 141 8.92 2.68 -11.98
N TRP A 142 9.59 1.80 -12.73
CA TRP A 142 9.44 0.35 -12.54
C TRP A 142 9.82 -0.11 -11.12
N LEU A 143 10.78 0.55 -10.46
CA LEU A 143 11.22 0.19 -9.10
C LEU A 143 10.23 0.69 -8.05
N ASP A 144 9.64 1.86 -8.24
CA ASP A 144 8.53 2.36 -7.40
C ASP A 144 7.29 1.46 -7.56
N SER A 145 6.93 1.04 -8.78
CA SER A 145 5.87 0.03 -8.98
C SER A 145 6.18 -1.31 -8.31
N ALA A 146 7.44 -1.77 -8.35
CA ALA A 146 7.85 -2.98 -7.65
C ALA A 146 7.70 -2.83 -6.13
N ARG A 147 8.10 -1.69 -5.55
CA ARG A 147 7.88 -1.36 -4.14
C ARG A 147 6.39 -1.41 -3.79
N GLU A 148 5.56 -0.73 -4.57
CA GLU A 148 4.10 -0.67 -4.35
C GLU A 148 3.44 -2.04 -4.42
N TYR A 149 3.91 -2.91 -5.31
CA TYR A 149 3.42 -4.29 -5.40
C TYR A 149 3.83 -5.11 -4.18
N THR A 150 5.09 -4.98 -3.72
CA THR A 150 5.57 -5.72 -2.54
C THR A 150 4.85 -5.34 -1.26
N GLU A 151 4.50 -4.06 -1.08
CA GLU A 151 3.69 -3.57 0.04
C GLU A 151 2.33 -4.28 0.08
N ARG A 152 1.63 -4.29 -1.06
CA ARG A 152 0.31 -4.92 -1.22
C ARG A 152 0.35 -6.43 -1.03
N TRP A 153 1.33 -7.09 -1.65
CA TRP A 153 1.53 -8.53 -1.51
C TRP A 153 1.81 -8.89 -0.05
N LEU A 154 2.73 -8.20 0.63
CA LEU A 154 3.09 -8.46 2.02
C LEU A 154 1.88 -8.34 2.95
N HIS A 155 1.13 -7.25 2.85
CA HIS A 155 -0.05 -7.03 3.69
C HIS A 155 -1.17 -8.03 3.42
N GLN A 156 -1.35 -8.47 2.17
CA GLN A 156 -2.23 -9.61 1.89
C GLN A 156 -1.78 -10.88 2.60
N GLN A 157 -0.49 -11.18 2.64
CA GLN A 157 0.02 -12.34 3.38
C GLN A 157 -0.28 -12.22 4.87
N GLN A 158 -0.07 -11.04 5.46
CA GLN A 158 -0.36 -10.81 6.89
C GLN A 158 -1.85 -11.00 7.22
N ILE A 159 -2.76 -10.54 6.36
CA ILE A 159 -4.19 -10.78 6.51
C ILE A 159 -4.47 -12.28 6.42
N ARG A 160 -3.95 -12.95 5.38
CA ARG A 160 -4.16 -14.39 5.14
C ARG A 160 -3.66 -15.24 6.30
N ASP A 161 -2.49 -14.92 6.84
CA ASP A 161 -1.92 -15.59 8.00
C ASP A 161 -2.81 -15.42 9.24
N ALA A 162 -3.33 -14.21 9.48
CA ALA A 162 -4.22 -13.93 10.62
C ALA A 162 -5.53 -14.75 10.59
N VAL A 163 -6.05 -15.04 9.40
CA VAL A 163 -7.31 -15.78 9.21
C VAL A 163 -7.11 -17.22 8.67
N ASN A 164 -5.88 -17.74 8.74
CA ASN A 164 -5.50 -19.09 8.29
C ASN A 164 -5.92 -19.40 6.83
N LYS A 165 -5.85 -18.43 5.93
CA LYS A 165 -6.12 -18.60 4.50
C LYS A 165 -4.80 -18.86 3.75
N PRO A 166 -4.83 -19.59 2.61
CA PRO A 166 -3.63 -19.79 1.80
C PRO A 166 -3.05 -18.46 1.30
N GLY A 167 -1.72 -18.40 1.28
CA GLY A 167 -0.96 -17.26 0.74
C GLY A 167 -1.28 -16.96 -0.73
N LEU A 168 -1.16 -15.69 -1.09
CA LEU A 168 -1.25 -15.17 -2.44
C LEU A 168 -0.17 -15.80 -3.32
N LYS A 169 -0.61 -16.46 -4.40
CA LYS A 169 0.27 -17.11 -5.39
C LYS A 169 0.56 -16.21 -6.56
#